data_AF-Q4SQN5-F1
#
_entry.id   AF-Q4SQN5-F1
#
_cell.length_a   1.000
_cell.length_b   1.000
_cell.length_c   1.000
_cell.angle_alpha   90.00
_cell.angle_beta   90.00
_cell.angle_gamma   90.00
#
_symmetry.space_group_name_H-M   'P 1'
#
loop_
_entity.id
_entity.type
_entity.pdbx_description
1 polymer ?
#
loop_
_entity_poly.entity_id
_entity_poly.type
_entity_poly.pdbx_seq_one_letter_code
_entity_poly.pdbx_strand_id
1 'polypeptide(L)'
;MAHHMALGLLFLGGGRYTLSTLNSAIAALLCALYPHFPAHSTDNRYHLQALRHLAVLAAEPRLLVPVDVDNLKPCYALLEVTYKETRWYNETTIELMAPTLLPELHLLKRVKVKGPRYWELSVDLSKDTEHLKSILSRDGVLYVKLRAGQLPYKDDPQGWKSLLASTINQRKSGVRAFKPEAITTFTSEPALVSFAKFFCKTSEDGNYGADSLLLFSSMLYECVTQECPEMLPTYIAIEQAVRAVSRGDLLQTFPLWQMRLVVELWNSRVMLNPAKRHDALLTSEFLPVMKNMVDVALDSWLKGNGSVLRSYLGGGALPQSSLSAMLACFLVYRSIPCLRNTRTHLEGCRTVGELLSRSSQLGVPLRDLLRLAPVLLGS
;
A
#
# COMPACT_ATOMS: atom_id res chain seq x y z
N MET A 1 -10.94 14.96 -52.87
CA MET A 1 -9.60 14.87 -52.27
C MET A 1 -9.50 15.60 -50.92
N ALA A 2 -9.74 16.92 -50.87
CA ALA A 2 -9.62 17.74 -49.67
C ALA A 2 -10.33 17.17 -48.41
N HIS A 3 -11.61 16.81 -48.54
CA HIS A 3 -12.39 16.25 -47.42
C HIS A 3 -11.78 14.96 -46.85
N HIS A 4 -11.31 14.05 -47.71
CA HIS A 4 -10.67 12.82 -47.26
C HIS A 4 -9.31 13.05 -46.63
N MET A 5 -8.58 14.08 -47.08
CA MET A 5 -7.32 14.49 -46.44
C MET A 5 -7.58 15.04 -45.04
N ALA A 6 -8.60 15.89 -44.86
CA ALA A 6 -9.00 16.37 -43.54
C ALA A 6 -9.41 15.23 -42.60
N LEU A 7 -10.17 14.25 -43.11
CA LEU A 7 -10.52 13.03 -42.35
C LEU A 7 -9.27 12.21 -41.99
N GLY A 8 -8.33 12.05 -42.92
CA GLY A 8 -7.06 11.36 -42.69
C GLY A 8 -6.18 12.05 -41.65
N LEU A 9 -6.19 13.39 -41.60
CA LEU A 9 -5.48 14.16 -40.57
C LEU A 9 -6.13 14.02 -39.19
N LEU A 10 -7.45 13.89 -39.12
CA LEU A 10 -8.17 13.69 -37.85
C LEU A 10 -7.78 12.36 -37.19
N PHE A 11 -7.62 11.30 -37.99
CA PHE A 11 -7.23 9.96 -37.52
C PHE A 11 -5.80 9.60 -37.93
N LEU A 12 -4.88 10.57 -37.90
CA LEU A 12 -3.50 10.40 -38.40
C LEU A 12 -2.79 9.24 -37.68
N GLY A 13 -2.39 8.24 -38.45
CA GLY A 13 -1.79 7.00 -37.94
C GLY A 13 -2.66 6.30 -36.87
N GLY A 14 -3.98 6.33 -37.03
CA GLY A 14 -4.93 5.72 -36.09
C GLY A 14 -5.06 6.46 -34.76
N GLY A 15 -4.68 7.75 -34.71
CA GLY A 15 -4.66 8.56 -33.48
C GLY A 15 -3.35 8.47 -32.70
N ARG A 16 -2.33 7.79 -33.25
CA ARG A 16 -0.99 7.71 -32.65
C ARG A 16 -0.12 8.91 -32.98
N TYR A 17 -0.31 9.47 -34.17
CA TYR A 17 0.51 10.54 -34.72
C TYR A 17 -0.27 11.84 -34.78
N THR A 18 0.47 12.93 -34.75
CA THR A 18 -0.08 14.30 -34.83
C THR A 18 0.94 15.19 -35.54
N LEU A 19 0.50 16.37 -35.98
CA LEU A 19 1.36 17.29 -36.73
C LEU A 19 2.19 18.18 -35.80
N SER A 20 3.47 18.33 -36.12
CA SER A 20 4.36 19.28 -35.45
C SER A 20 4.38 20.65 -36.14
N THR A 21 4.72 21.69 -35.39
CA THR A 21 4.91 23.07 -35.86
C THR A 21 6.38 23.46 -36.01
N LEU A 22 7.28 22.49 -36.11
CA LEU A 22 8.69 22.73 -36.43
C LEU A 22 8.83 23.36 -37.82
N ASN A 23 9.87 24.19 -38.04
CA ASN A 23 10.09 24.87 -39.32
C ASN A 23 10.11 23.91 -40.53
N SER A 24 10.72 22.73 -40.38
CA SER A 24 10.74 21.68 -41.41
C SER A 24 9.37 21.07 -41.65
N ALA A 25 8.60 20.83 -40.57
CA ALA A 25 7.24 20.30 -40.65
C ALA A 25 6.27 21.28 -41.32
N ILE A 26 6.39 22.57 -41.02
CA ILE A 26 5.61 23.63 -41.68
C ILE A 26 5.93 23.67 -43.18
N ALA A 27 7.21 23.60 -43.57
CA ALA A 27 7.58 23.54 -44.98
C ALA A 27 6.96 22.32 -45.70
N ALA A 28 6.96 21.14 -45.07
CA ALA A 28 6.32 19.95 -45.60
C ALA A 28 4.79 20.09 -45.71
N LEU A 29 4.15 20.72 -44.70
CA LEU A 29 2.71 20.98 -44.69
C LEU A 29 2.28 22.00 -45.75
N LEU A 30 3.09 23.03 -46.03
CA LEU A 30 2.82 23.98 -47.11
C LEU A 30 2.78 23.27 -48.47
N CYS A 31 3.70 22.34 -48.72
CA CYS A 31 3.68 21.51 -49.92
C CYS A 31 2.46 20.57 -49.93
N ALA A 32 2.16 19.92 -48.82
CA ALA A 32 1.07 18.93 -48.77
C ALA A 32 -0.34 19.56 -48.80
N LEU A 33 -0.53 20.71 -48.17
CA LEU A 33 -1.82 21.37 -47.97
C LEU A 33 -2.03 22.58 -48.90
N TYR A 34 -1.31 22.64 -50.03
CA TYR A 34 -1.50 23.69 -51.03
C TYR A 34 -2.99 23.85 -51.43
N PRO A 35 -3.57 25.07 -51.47
CA PRO A 35 -5.02 25.24 -51.51
C PRO A 35 -5.68 24.82 -52.83
N HIS A 36 -4.96 24.78 -53.96
CA HIS A 36 -5.53 24.37 -55.25
C HIS A 36 -5.58 22.85 -55.39
N PHE A 37 -6.79 22.30 -55.39
CA PHE A 37 -7.05 20.88 -55.62
C PHE A 37 -7.24 20.57 -57.12
N PRO A 38 -6.87 19.35 -57.56
CA PRO A 38 -7.03 18.94 -58.95
C PRO A 38 -8.51 18.80 -59.34
N ALA A 39 -8.87 19.17 -60.56
CA ALA A 39 -10.24 19.05 -61.07
C ALA A 39 -10.61 17.60 -61.42
N HIS A 40 -9.63 16.83 -61.90
CA HIS A 40 -9.76 15.43 -62.28
C HIS A 40 -8.58 14.61 -61.72
N SER A 41 -8.69 13.29 -61.71
CA SER A 41 -7.66 12.41 -61.12
C SER A 41 -6.27 12.54 -61.75
N THR A 42 -6.17 12.90 -63.02
CA THR A 42 -4.88 13.06 -63.74
C THR A 42 -4.37 14.50 -63.78
N ASP A 43 -5.13 15.45 -63.22
CA ASP A 43 -4.77 16.86 -63.25
C ASP A 43 -3.63 17.17 -62.27
N ASN A 44 -2.52 17.66 -62.81
CA ASN A 44 -1.32 18.09 -62.09
C ASN A 44 -0.87 19.49 -62.54
N ARG A 45 -1.74 20.29 -63.18
CA ARG A 45 -1.36 21.57 -63.81
C ARG A 45 -0.85 22.61 -62.80
N TYR A 46 -1.53 22.73 -61.66
CA TYR A 46 -1.22 23.75 -60.64
C TYR A 46 -0.42 23.21 -59.46
N HIS A 47 -0.52 21.91 -59.19
CA HIS A 47 0.15 21.28 -58.06
C HIS A 47 0.31 19.79 -58.34
N LEU A 48 1.52 19.27 -58.09
CA LEU A 48 1.82 17.84 -58.25
C LEU A 48 1.13 17.04 -57.13
N GLN A 49 0.23 16.13 -57.49
CA GLN A 49 -0.54 15.34 -56.53
C GLN A 49 0.32 14.51 -55.57
N ALA A 50 1.51 14.07 -55.98
CA ALA A 50 2.44 13.32 -55.12
C ALA A 50 2.88 14.12 -53.88
N LEU A 51 3.00 15.46 -53.99
CA LEU A 51 3.42 16.33 -52.89
C LEU A 51 2.41 16.34 -51.73
N ARG A 52 1.16 15.93 -51.97
CA ARG A 52 0.12 15.78 -50.95
C ARG A 52 0.50 14.78 -49.85
N HIS A 53 1.40 13.83 -50.14
CA HIS A 53 1.89 12.85 -49.17
C HIS A 53 3.05 13.36 -48.29
N LEU A 54 3.60 14.55 -48.55
CA LEU A 54 4.66 15.13 -47.72
C LEU A 54 4.22 15.43 -46.28
N ALA A 55 2.92 15.45 -46.00
CA ALA A 55 2.38 15.61 -44.65
C ALA A 55 2.92 14.57 -43.66
N VAL A 56 3.39 13.41 -44.13
CA VAL A 56 4.02 12.36 -43.30
C VAL A 56 5.31 12.87 -42.64
N LEU A 57 6.06 13.77 -43.27
CA LEU A 57 7.29 14.34 -42.69
C LEU A 57 7.02 15.26 -41.50
N ALA A 58 5.80 15.81 -41.42
CA ALA A 58 5.36 16.65 -40.31
C ALA A 58 4.76 15.83 -39.15
N ALA A 59 4.49 14.54 -39.37
CA ALA A 59 3.83 13.67 -38.41
C ALA A 59 4.82 13.15 -37.36
N GLU A 60 4.52 13.40 -36.08
CA GLU A 60 5.29 12.90 -34.94
C GLU A 60 4.42 12.04 -34.00
N PRO A 61 4.98 10.96 -33.42
CA PRO A 61 4.27 10.15 -32.44
C PRO A 61 4.22 10.89 -31.09
N ARG A 62 3.02 11.21 -30.62
CA ARG A 62 2.81 11.88 -29.32
C ARG A 62 1.76 11.21 -28.44
N LEU A 63 1.23 10.07 -28.88
CA LEU A 63 0.30 9.29 -28.08
C LEU A 63 1.04 8.65 -26.90
N LEU A 64 0.59 8.97 -25.69
CA LEU A 64 1.05 8.34 -24.46
C LEU A 64 -0.02 7.38 -23.96
N VAL A 65 0.34 6.10 -23.85
CA VAL A 65 -0.54 5.01 -23.43
C VAL A 65 -0.03 4.44 -22.11
N PRO A 66 -0.74 4.63 -20.99
CA PRO A 66 -0.37 4.01 -19.74
C PRO A 66 -0.72 2.52 -19.79
N VAL A 67 0.21 1.68 -19.33
CA VAL A 67 0.07 0.23 -19.23
C VAL A 67 0.27 -0.16 -17.78
N ASP A 68 -0.68 -0.92 -17.26
CA ASP A 68 -0.60 -1.44 -15.91
C ASP A 68 0.51 -2.49 -15.80
N VAL A 69 1.40 -2.34 -14.82
CA VAL A 69 2.56 -3.23 -14.63
C VAL A 69 2.13 -4.65 -14.30
N ASP A 70 1.07 -4.82 -13.52
CA ASP A 70 0.66 -6.13 -13.00
C ASP A 70 -0.02 -6.98 -14.10
N ASN A 71 -0.85 -6.34 -14.93
CA ASN A 71 -1.64 -7.01 -15.97
C ASN A 71 -1.05 -6.91 -17.38
N LEU A 72 -0.05 -6.02 -17.58
CA LEU A 72 0.53 -5.67 -18.89
C LEU A 72 -0.52 -5.24 -19.93
N LYS A 73 -1.64 -4.66 -19.46
CA LYS A 73 -2.74 -4.19 -20.30
C LYS A 73 -2.81 -2.66 -20.30
N PRO A 74 -3.15 -2.03 -21.43
CA PRO A 74 -3.42 -0.60 -21.48
C PRO A 74 -4.54 -0.23 -20.50
N CYS A 75 -4.32 0.81 -19.73
CA CYS A 75 -5.25 1.31 -18.73
C CYS A 75 -5.54 2.80 -18.96
N TYR A 76 -6.41 3.37 -18.13
CA TYR A 76 -6.59 4.82 -18.08
C TYR A 76 -5.86 5.35 -16.86
N ALA A 77 -5.16 6.48 -16.98
CA ALA A 77 -4.47 7.11 -15.88
C ALA A 77 -4.58 8.64 -15.98
N LEU A 78 -4.74 9.30 -14.83
CA LEU A 78 -4.79 10.75 -14.80
C LEU A 78 -3.38 11.32 -14.91
N LEU A 79 -3.17 12.19 -15.88
CA LEU A 79 -1.94 12.94 -16.10
C LEU A 79 -2.15 14.40 -15.76
N GLU A 80 -1.11 15.00 -15.21
CA GLU A 80 -0.95 16.43 -15.00
C GLU A 80 0.19 16.90 -15.88
N VAL A 81 -0.14 17.75 -16.84
CA VAL A 81 0.81 18.30 -17.79
C VAL A 81 1.00 19.77 -17.48
N THR A 82 2.26 20.16 -17.32
CA THR A 82 2.64 21.54 -17.00
C THR A 82 3.28 22.19 -18.22
N TYR A 83 2.72 23.33 -18.64
CA TYR A 83 3.21 24.11 -19.78
C TYR A 83 4.26 25.11 -19.30
N LYS A 84 5.27 25.36 -20.13
CA LYS A 84 6.26 26.42 -19.89
C LYS A 84 5.62 27.79 -20.06
N GLU A 85 6.07 28.76 -19.29
CA GLU A 85 5.70 30.15 -19.50
C GLU A 85 6.18 30.64 -20.87
N THR A 86 5.29 31.30 -21.61
CA THR A 86 5.59 31.92 -22.90
C THR A 86 5.05 33.35 -22.92
N ARG A 87 5.31 34.08 -24.00
CA ARG A 87 4.77 35.45 -24.17
C ARG A 87 3.24 35.50 -24.24
N TRP A 88 2.59 34.38 -24.57
CA TRP A 88 1.14 34.32 -24.77
C TRP A 88 0.38 33.82 -23.54
N TYR A 89 1.04 33.09 -22.65
CA TYR A 89 0.41 32.51 -21.46
C TYR A 89 1.44 32.23 -20.37
N ASN A 90 0.98 32.34 -19.12
CA ASN A 90 1.77 32.03 -17.93
C ASN A 90 1.90 30.50 -17.75
N GLU A 91 2.79 30.07 -16.86
CA GLU A 91 2.90 28.65 -16.49
C GLU A 91 1.55 28.12 -15.98
N THR A 92 1.03 27.09 -16.65
CA THR A 92 -0.28 26.50 -16.37
C THR A 92 -0.19 24.98 -16.30
N THR A 93 -1.03 24.40 -15.46
CA THR A 93 -1.12 22.95 -15.25
C THR A 93 -2.50 22.47 -15.67
N ILE A 94 -2.56 21.47 -16.55
CA ILE A 94 -3.81 20.90 -17.05
C ILE A 94 -3.85 19.41 -16.71
N GLU A 95 -5.02 18.96 -16.29
CA GLU A 95 -5.30 17.54 -16.05
C GLU A 95 -5.88 16.90 -17.30
N LEU A 96 -5.31 15.75 -17.69
CA LEU A 96 -5.69 14.99 -18.88
C LEU A 96 -5.86 13.53 -18.48
N MET A 97 -6.86 12.85 -19.05
CA MET A 97 -6.98 11.40 -18.89
C MET A 97 -6.17 10.72 -20.00
N ALA A 98 -5.16 9.94 -19.67
CA ALA A 98 -4.47 9.09 -20.63
C ALA A 98 -5.23 7.76 -20.82
N PRO A 99 -5.24 7.14 -22.02
CA PRO A 99 -4.42 7.44 -23.19
C PRO A 99 -4.79 8.74 -23.91
N THR A 100 -3.82 9.64 -24.12
CA THR A 100 -4.01 10.94 -24.78
C THR A 100 -2.80 11.34 -25.60
N LEU A 101 -3.05 12.21 -26.58
CA LEU A 101 -2.02 12.87 -27.36
C LEU A 101 -1.42 14.01 -26.53
N LEU A 102 -0.10 13.96 -26.35
CA LEU A 102 0.62 15.04 -25.69
C LEU A 102 0.74 16.26 -26.62
N PRO A 103 0.74 17.48 -26.06
CA PRO A 103 1.17 18.67 -26.76
C PRO A 103 2.63 18.57 -27.24
N GLU A 104 3.07 19.56 -28.01
CA GLU A 104 4.46 19.64 -28.44
C GLU A 104 5.44 19.68 -27.25
N LEU A 105 6.42 18.79 -27.30
CA LEU A 105 7.35 18.53 -26.20
C LEU A 105 8.15 19.75 -25.76
N HIS A 106 8.43 20.66 -26.70
CA HIS A 106 9.21 21.86 -26.39
C HIS A 106 8.43 22.88 -25.56
N LEU A 107 7.09 22.90 -25.66
CA LEU A 107 6.20 23.75 -24.87
C LEU A 107 5.96 23.21 -23.45
N LEU A 108 6.28 21.94 -23.22
CA LEU A 108 6.02 21.26 -21.94
C LEU A 108 7.21 21.37 -20.98
N LYS A 109 6.92 21.58 -19.70
CA LYS A 109 7.90 21.67 -18.61
C LYS A 109 8.03 20.34 -17.86
N ARG A 110 6.91 19.72 -17.51
CA ARG A 110 6.83 18.47 -16.75
C ARG A 110 5.54 17.74 -17.07
N VAL A 111 5.63 16.41 -17.13
CA VAL A 111 4.50 15.49 -17.22
C VAL A 111 4.49 14.64 -15.96
N LYS A 112 3.38 14.62 -15.23
CA LYS A 112 3.22 13.88 -13.98
C LYS A 112 2.02 12.94 -14.07
N VAL A 113 2.16 11.70 -13.64
CA VAL A 113 1.02 10.82 -13.35
C VAL A 113 0.47 11.22 -11.99
N LYS A 114 -0.79 11.66 -11.94
CA LYS A 114 -1.43 12.02 -10.68
C LYS A 114 -1.70 10.78 -9.84
N GLY A 115 -1.63 11.00 -8.52
CA GLY A 115 -1.58 9.93 -7.54
C GLY A 115 -2.87 9.44 -6.90
N PRO A 116 -4.11 9.78 -7.30
CA PRO A 116 -5.25 9.26 -6.56
C PRO A 116 -5.25 7.73 -6.62
N ARG A 117 -5.08 7.13 -7.80
CA ARG A 117 -5.18 5.66 -8.01
C ARG A 117 -3.91 4.95 -8.42
N TYR A 118 -3.01 5.64 -9.09
CA TYR A 118 -1.75 5.10 -9.53
C TYR A 118 -0.62 5.71 -8.70
N TRP A 119 0.53 5.07 -8.69
CA TRP A 119 1.73 5.64 -8.08
C TRP A 119 2.18 6.87 -8.85
N GLU A 120 2.52 7.94 -8.11
CA GLU A 120 2.94 9.20 -8.73
C GLU A 120 4.32 9.03 -9.38
N LEU A 121 4.41 9.43 -10.65
CA LEU A 121 5.64 9.49 -11.40
C LEU A 121 5.72 10.85 -12.08
N SER A 122 6.83 11.56 -11.94
CA SER A 122 7.06 12.84 -12.62
C SER A 122 8.25 12.75 -13.56
N VAL A 123 8.07 13.19 -14.80
CA VAL A 123 9.13 13.33 -15.80
C VAL A 123 9.32 14.82 -16.07
N ASP A 124 10.52 15.32 -15.73
CA ASP A 124 10.91 16.70 -15.94
C ASP A 124 11.54 16.88 -17.32
N LEU A 125 10.80 17.52 -18.23
CA LEU A 125 11.22 17.78 -19.61
C LEU A 125 12.25 18.92 -19.73
N SER A 126 12.66 19.53 -18.62
CA SER A 126 13.78 20.49 -18.61
C SER A 126 15.14 19.80 -18.69
N LYS A 127 15.21 18.53 -18.28
CA LYS A 127 16.45 17.73 -18.22
C LYS A 127 16.40 16.52 -19.15
N ASP A 128 15.24 15.86 -19.23
CA ASP A 128 15.10 14.52 -19.83
C ASP A 128 14.20 14.49 -21.08
N THR A 129 14.33 15.48 -21.99
CA THR A 129 13.53 15.51 -23.22
C THR A 129 13.75 14.27 -24.10
N GLU A 130 14.99 13.81 -24.20
CA GLU A 130 15.35 12.67 -25.04
C GLU A 130 14.79 11.35 -24.49
N HIS A 131 14.66 11.23 -23.17
CA HIS A 131 14.06 10.06 -22.55
C HIS A 131 12.58 9.94 -22.94
N LEU A 132 11.81 11.03 -22.83
CA LEU A 132 10.40 10.99 -23.19
C LEU A 132 10.19 10.83 -24.71
N LYS A 133 11.03 11.44 -25.55
CA LYS A 133 11.04 11.17 -27.00
C LYS A 133 11.29 9.69 -27.28
N SER A 134 12.25 9.07 -26.61
CA SER A 134 12.56 7.65 -26.79
C SER A 134 11.39 6.74 -26.41
N ILE A 135 10.63 7.09 -25.35
CA ILE A 135 9.40 6.40 -24.95
C ILE A 135 8.35 6.53 -26.05
N LEU A 136 8.10 7.74 -26.54
CA LEU A 136 7.13 7.99 -27.61
C LEU A 136 7.49 7.28 -28.93
N SER A 137 8.77 7.20 -29.26
CA SER A 137 9.25 6.43 -30.41
C SER A 137 9.04 4.92 -30.25
N ARG A 138 9.15 4.39 -29.02
CA ARG A 138 8.94 2.98 -28.67
C ARG A 138 7.51 2.74 -28.17
N ASP A 139 6.54 2.94 -29.05
CA ASP A 139 5.12 2.71 -28.78
C ASP A 139 4.44 3.65 -27.77
N GLY A 140 5.16 4.60 -27.16
CA GLY A 140 4.57 5.57 -26.25
C GLY A 140 4.00 4.93 -24.98
N VAL A 141 4.55 3.79 -24.57
CA VAL A 141 4.07 3.03 -23.42
C VAL A 141 4.66 3.59 -22.13
N LEU A 142 3.78 3.96 -21.20
CA LEU A 142 4.16 4.38 -19.85
C LEU A 142 3.71 3.33 -18.83
N TYR A 143 4.66 2.70 -18.15
CA TYR A 143 4.33 1.74 -17.12
C TYR A 143 3.87 2.45 -15.85
N VAL A 144 2.65 2.15 -15.42
CA VAL A 144 2.05 2.67 -14.18
C VAL A 144 1.64 1.51 -13.29
N LYS A 145 1.82 1.67 -11.98
CA LYS A 145 1.38 0.67 -11.00
C LYS A 145 0.14 1.19 -10.28
N LEU A 146 -0.91 0.37 -10.24
CA LEU A 146 -2.12 0.66 -9.50
C LEU A 146 -1.82 0.61 -7.99
N ARG A 147 -2.39 1.54 -7.22
CA ARG A 147 -2.32 1.50 -5.76
C ARG A 147 -3.25 0.42 -5.22
N ALA A 148 -2.81 -0.28 -4.18
CA ALA A 148 -3.64 -1.29 -3.54
C ALA A 148 -4.88 -0.62 -2.90
N GLY A 149 -6.04 -1.30 -2.98
CA GLY A 149 -7.30 -0.81 -2.43
C GLY A 149 -8.05 0.21 -3.26
N GLN A 150 -7.61 0.46 -4.49
CA GLN A 150 -8.35 1.24 -5.47
C GLN A 150 -8.57 0.47 -6.76
N LEU A 151 -9.70 0.75 -7.43
CA LEU A 151 -10.04 0.12 -8.69
C LEU A 151 -9.50 0.90 -9.90
N PRO A 152 -9.20 0.23 -11.02
CA PRO A 152 -8.90 0.90 -12.28
C PRO A 152 -10.06 1.82 -12.73
N TYR A 153 -9.75 2.90 -13.44
CA TYR A 153 -10.76 3.83 -13.98
C TYR A 153 -11.76 3.16 -14.94
N LYS A 154 -11.40 2.04 -15.55
CA LYS A 154 -12.32 1.25 -16.38
C LYS A 154 -13.52 0.71 -15.59
N ASP A 155 -13.28 0.28 -14.36
CA ASP A 155 -14.31 -0.39 -13.53
C ASP A 155 -15.03 0.58 -12.59
N ASP A 156 -14.37 1.68 -12.24
CA ASP A 156 -14.94 2.78 -11.48
C ASP A 156 -14.47 4.14 -12.04
N PRO A 157 -15.15 4.76 -13.02
CA PRO A 157 -14.67 6.00 -13.63
C PRO A 157 -14.66 7.19 -12.67
N GLN A 158 -15.61 7.23 -11.72
CA GLN A 158 -15.81 8.38 -10.82
C GLN A 158 -15.28 8.15 -9.39
N GLY A 159 -14.90 6.92 -9.04
CA GLY A 159 -14.34 6.59 -7.72
C GLY A 159 -15.41 6.39 -6.65
N TRP A 160 -16.69 6.41 -7.03
CA TRP A 160 -17.80 6.37 -6.07
C TRP A 160 -17.89 5.02 -5.36
N LYS A 161 -17.51 3.92 -6.02
CA LYS A 161 -17.51 2.59 -5.38
C LYS A 161 -16.49 2.56 -4.25
N SER A 162 -15.28 3.04 -4.52
CA SER A 162 -14.22 3.14 -3.51
C SER A 162 -14.55 4.14 -2.39
N LEU A 163 -15.20 5.27 -2.70
CA LEU A 163 -15.64 6.26 -1.71
C LEU A 163 -16.77 5.76 -0.81
N LEU A 164 -17.79 5.11 -1.36
CA LEU A 164 -18.87 4.53 -0.56
C LEU A 164 -18.35 3.45 0.37
N ALA A 165 -17.45 2.62 -0.14
CA ALA A 165 -16.94 1.52 0.62
C ALA A 165 -15.97 1.98 1.73
N SER A 166 -15.21 3.06 1.54
CA SER A 166 -14.41 3.69 2.61
C SER A 166 -15.27 4.42 3.66
N THR A 167 -16.28 5.20 3.25
CA THR A 167 -17.12 5.98 4.19
C THR A 167 -18.04 5.12 5.07
N ILE A 168 -18.52 3.99 4.57
CA ILE A 168 -19.34 3.05 5.36
C ILE A 168 -18.53 2.44 6.52
N ASN A 169 -17.22 2.26 6.33
CA ASN A 169 -16.34 1.59 7.28
C ASN A 169 -15.66 2.57 8.25
N GLN A 170 -15.32 3.80 7.82
CA GLN A 170 -14.80 4.83 8.74
C GLN A 170 -15.80 5.23 9.83
N ARG A 171 -17.11 5.15 9.56
CA ARG A 171 -18.17 5.47 10.53
C ARG A 171 -18.40 4.37 11.59
N LYS A 172 -17.77 3.20 11.44
CA LYS A 172 -17.83 2.12 12.43
C LYS A 172 -16.40 1.84 12.90
N SER A 173 -15.94 2.54 13.94
CA SER A 173 -14.63 2.31 14.58
C SER A 173 -14.58 0.99 15.38
N GLY A 174 -14.97 -0.10 14.73
CA GLY A 174 -15.01 -1.41 15.35
C GLY A 174 -14.95 -2.47 14.27
N VAL A 175 -14.44 -3.63 14.69
CA VAL A 175 -14.28 -4.91 13.99
C VAL A 175 -15.61 -5.48 13.42
N ARG A 176 -16.63 -4.65 13.16
CA ARG A 176 -17.95 -5.07 12.66
C ARG A 176 -18.33 -4.42 11.34
N ALA A 177 -18.54 -5.34 10.40
CA ALA A 177 -19.30 -5.24 9.16
C ALA A 177 -18.54 -4.76 7.91
N PHE A 178 -17.31 -5.22 7.74
CA PHE A 178 -16.81 -5.43 6.39
C PHE A 178 -17.47 -6.69 5.82
N LYS A 179 -18.38 -6.53 4.85
CA LYS A 179 -18.95 -7.68 4.13
C LYS A 179 -17.92 -8.21 3.13
N PRO A 180 -17.58 -9.51 3.14
CA PRO A 180 -16.56 -10.09 2.23
C PRO A 180 -16.89 -9.89 0.76
N GLU A 181 -18.17 -9.75 0.42
CA GLU A 181 -18.66 -9.46 -0.93
C GLU A 181 -18.24 -8.07 -1.44
N ALA A 182 -17.97 -7.12 -0.54
CA ALA A 182 -17.59 -5.76 -0.90
C ALA A 182 -16.11 -5.65 -1.34
N ILE A 183 -15.27 -6.68 -1.18
CA ILE A 183 -13.81 -6.62 -1.48
C ILE A 183 -13.56 -6.34 -2.95
N THR A 184 -14.40 -6.88 -3.81
CA THR A 184 -14.37 -6.66 -5.25
C THR A 184 -14.62 -5.19 -5.62
N THR A 185 -15.17 -4.38 -4.71
CA THR A 185 -15.33 -2.93 -4.90
C THR A 185 -14.09 -2.12 -4.54
N PHE A 186 -13.11 -2.74 -3.87
CA PHE A 186 -11.85 -2.09 -3.47
C PHE A 186 -10.66 -2.56 -4.28
N THR A 187 -10.56 -3.86 -4.52
CA THR A 187 -9.38 -4.44 -5.17
C THR A 187 -9.77 -5.43 -6.25
N SER A 188 -9.08 -5.31 -7.38
CA SER A 188 -9.10 -6.27 -8.48
C SER A 188 -7.98 -7.32 -8.36
N GLU A 189 -7.18 -7.28 -7.28
CA GLU A 189 -6.05 -8.20 -7.11
C GLU A 189 -6.54 -9.64 -6.86
N PRO A 190 -6.15 -10.62 -7.70
CA PRO A 190 -6.65 -11.99 -7.58
C PRO A 190 -6.34 -12.66 -6.24
N ALA A 191 -5.18 -12.37 -5.64
CA ALA A 191 -4.76 -12.96 -4.38
C ALA A 191 -5.69 -12.56 -3.22
N LEU A 192 -5.94 -11.25 -3.07
CA LEU A 192 -6.80 -10.70 -2.03
C LEU A 192 -8.27 -11.10 -2.23
N VAL A 193 -8.74 -11.11 -3.48
CA VAL A 193 -10.10 -11.58 -3.82
C VAL A 193 -10.25 -13.08 -3.56
N SER A 194 -9.20 -13.88 -3.77
CA SER A 194 -9.22 -15.30 -3.43
C SER A 194 -9.24 -15.48 -1.92
N PHE A 195 -8.41 -14.74 -1.18
CA PHE A 195 -8.41 -14.76 0.28
C PHE A 195 -9.79 -14.42 0.85
N ALA A 196 -10.43 -13.38 0.31
CA ALA A 196 -11.81 -13.01 0.65
C ALA A 196 -12.79 -14.18 0.51
N LYS A 197 -12.72 -14.89 -0.62
CA LYS A 197 -13.64 -15.98 -0.97
C LYS A 197 -13.44 -17.19 -0.07
N PHE A 198 -12.20 -17.54 0.25
CA PHE A 198 -11.88 -18.75 1.00
C PHE A 198 -11.86 -18.55 2.52
N PHE A 199 -11.41 -17.40 3.03
CA PHE A 199 -11.20 -17.17 4.46
C PHE A 199 -12.20 -16.21 5.11
N CYS A 200 -12.89 -15.36 4.33
CA CYS A 200 -13.81 -14.35 4.89
C CYS A 200 -15.29 -14.67 4.65
N LYS A 201 -15.62 -15.56 3.71
CA LYS A 201 -17.01 -15.99 3.48
C LYS A 201 -17.42 -17.03 4.52
N THR A 202 -18.54 -16.78 5.18
CA THR A 202 -19.20 -17.75 6.06
C THR A 202 -19.77 -18.88 5.19
N SER A 203 -19.27 -20.11 5.36
CA SER A 203 -20.03 -21.29 4.94
C SER A 203 -21.29 -21.39 5.80
N GLU A 204 -22.41 -21.82 5.22
CA GLU A 204 -23.74 -21.79 5.86
C GLU A 204 -23.88 -22.66 7.13
N ASP A 205 -22.88 -23.47 7.50
CA ASP A 205 -23.03 -24.58 8.46
C ASP A 205 -22.28 -24.49 9.81
N GLY A 206 -21.84 -23.32 10.32
CA GLY A 206 -21.13 -23.33 11.61
C GLY A 206 -21.06 -22.01 12.38
N ASN A 207 -21.74 -21.96 13.53
CA ASN A 207 -21.63 -20.89 14.53
C ASN A 207 -20.26 -20.87 15.25
N TYR A 208 -19.47 -21.95 15.15
CA TYR A 208 -18.14 -22.05 15.74
C TYR A 208 -17.08 -21.46 14.79
N GLY A 209 -16.83 -20.15 14.92
CA GLY A 209 -15.77 -19.47 14.16
C GLY A 209 -16.13 -18.11 13.57
N ALA A 210 -17.38 -17.64 13.76
CA ALA A 210 -17.84 -16.35 13.23
C ALA A 210 -16.93 -15.18 13.64
N ASP A 211 -16.45 -15.16 14.89
CA ASP A 211 -15.54 -14.12 15.38
C ASP A 211 -14.16 -14.16 14.70
N SER A 212 -13.70 -15.35 14.28
CA SER A 212 -12.42 -15.50 13.57
C SER A 212 -12.53 -15.00 12.13
N LEU A 213 -13.65 -15.29 11.47
CA LEU A 213 -13.94 -14.83 10.11
C LEU A 213 -14.11 -13.31 10.05
N LEU A 214 -14.79 -12.72 11.04
CA LEU A 214 -14.91 -11.27 11.21
C LEU A 214 -13.55 -10.61 11.42
N LEU A 215 -12.67 -11.25 12.19
CA LEU A 215 -11.32 -10.72 12.39
C LEU A 215 -10.50 -10.76 11.10
N PHE A 216 -10.52 -11.85 10.34
CA PHE A 216 -9.83 -11.92 9.04
C PHE A 216 -10.37 -10.91 8.02
N SER A 217 -11.68 -10.67 8.00
CA SER A 217 -12.25 -9.65 7.12
C SER A 217 -11.83 -8.24 7.53
N SER A 218 -11.71 -7.97 8.83
CA SER A 218 -11.19 -6.69 9.34
C SER A 218 -9.71 -6.47 9.00
N MET A 219 -8.86 -7.49 9.19
CA MET A 219 -7.43 -7.43 8.83
C MET A 219 -7.23 -7.20 7.35
N LEU A 220 -8.00 -7.92 6.51
CA LEU A 220 -7.92 -7.76 5.07
C LEU A 220 -8.33 -6.34 4.66
N TYR A 221 -9.44 -5.85 5.21
CA TYR A 221 -9.88 -4.48 4.95
C TYR A 221 -8.80 -3.46 5.31
N GLU A 222 -8.20 -3.61 6.48
CA GLU A 222 -7.12 -2.75 6.96
C GLU A 222 -5.91 -2.76 6.02
N CYS A 223 -5.40 -3.94 5.66
CA CYS A 223 -4.26 -4.09 4.74
C CYS A 223 -4.55 -3.47 3.37
N VAL A 224 -5.79 -3.60 2.88
CA VAL A 224 -6.24 -3.02 1.61
C VAL A 224 -6.30 -1.49 1.70
N THR A 225 -6.83 -0.94 2.79
CA THR A 225 -6.94 0.53 2.97
C THR A 225 -5.60 1.22 3.19
N GLN A 226 -4.64 0.53 3.81
CA GLN A 226 -3.30 1.07 4.08
C GLN A 226 -2.31 0.87 2.92
N GLU A 227 -2.79 0.35 1.78
CA GLU A 227 -1.97 0.03 0.62
C GLU A 227 -0.82 -0.98 0.94
N CYS A 228 -0.98 -1.83 1.97
CA CYS A 228 0.03 -2.79 2.46
C CYS A 228 -0.45 -4.26 2.50
N PRO A 229 -0.82 -4.87 1.35
CA PRO A 229 -1.29 -6.26 1.31
C PRO A 229 -0.25 -7.28 1.80
N GLU A 230 1.05 -6.94 1.72
CA GLU A 230 2.17 -7.75 2.19
C GLU A 230 2.16 -8.00 3.70
N MET A 231 1.47 -7.16 4.49
CA MET A 231 1.38 -7.31 5.93
C MET A 231 0.34 -8.36 6.36
N LEU A 232 -0.57 -8.77 5.47
CA LEU A 232 -1.65 -9.71 5.79
C LEU A 232 -1.15 -11.01 6.47
N PRO A 233 -0.08 -11.68 6.01
CA PRO A 233 0.49 -12.84 6.70
C PRO A 233 0.99 -12.51 8.12
N THR A 234 1.53 -11.32 8.34
CA THR A 234 1.98 -10.86 9.66
C THR A 234 0.81 -10.67 10.62
N TYR A 235 -0.31 -10.07 10.16
CA TYR A 235 -1.54 -9.96 10.97
C TYR A 235 -2.06 -11.34 11.39
N ILE A 236 -2.12 -12.27 10.45
CA ILE A 236 -2.59 -13.65 10.70
C ILE A 236 -1.63 -14.37 11.66
N ALA A 237 -0.32 -14.23 11.48
CA ALA A 237 0.67 -14.86 12.36
C ALA A 237 0.59 -14.34 13.80
N ILE A 238 0.42 -13.03 13.99
CA ILE A 238 0.20 -12.43 15.32
C ILE A 238 -1.07 -13.02 15.94
N GLU A 239 -2.17 -13.03 15.20
CA GLU A 239 -3.45 -13.53 15.69
C GLU A 239 -3.40 -15.01 16.11
N GLN A 240 -2.79 -15.86 15.28
CA GLN A 240 -2.57 -17.27 15.60
C GLN A 240 -1.71 -17.45 16.86
N ALA A 241 -0.65 -16.65 17.00
CA ALA A 241 0.20 -16.67 18.19
C ALA A 241 -0.61 -16.28 19.45
N VAL A 242 -1.43 -15.23 19.38
CA VAL A 242 -2.25 -14.78 20.50
C VAL A 242 -3.30 -15.83 20.88
N ARG A 243 -4.00 -16.43 19.91
CA ARG A 243 -4.97 -17.50 20.18
C ARG A 243 -4.32 -18.72 20.83
N ALA A 244 -3.13 -19.12 20.35
CA ALA A 244 -2.43 -20.26 20.91
C ALA A 244 -1.92 -20.00 22.34
N VAL A 245 -1.51 -18.75 22.67
CA VAL A 245 -1.21 -18.35 24.06
C VAL A 245 -2.46 -18.39 24.93
N SER A 246 -3.59 -17.88 24.45
CA SER A 246 -4.86 -17.88 25.20
C SER A 246 -5.40 -19.29 25.48
N ARG A 247 -5.11 -20.27 24.61
CA ARG A 247 -5.48 -21.68 24.81
C ARG A 247 -4.48 -22.46 25.67
N GLY A 248 -3.25 -21.96 25.82
CA GLY A 248 -2.18 -22.67 26.52
C GLY A 248 -1.46 -23.72 25.67
N ASP A 249 -1.66 -23.70 24.35
CA ASP A 249 -1.15 -24.71 23.39
C ASP A 249 0.23 -24.34 22.81
N LEU A 250 0.81 -23.20 23.23
CA LEU A 250 2.04 -22.68 22.63
C LEU A 250 3.26 -23.51 23.06
N LEU A 251 3.75 -24.38 22.16
CA LEU A 251 4.94 -25.21 22.41
C LEU A 251 6.26 -24.48 22.12
N GLN A 252 6.23 -23.39 21.35
CA GLN A 252 7.41 -22.64 20.91
C GLN A 252 7.25 -21.15 21.20
N THR A 253 8.32 -20.51 21.66
CA THR A 253 8.32 -19.08 22.03
C THR A 253 8.60 -18.12 20.87
N PHE A 254 8.97 -18.63 19.69
CA PHE A 254 9.37 -17.82 18.53
C PHE A 254 8.27 -16.85 18.05
N PRO A 255 7.00 -17.24 17.87
CA PRO A 255 5.95 -16.30 17.46
C PRO A 255 5.74 -15.17 18.45
N LEU A 256 5.94 -15.45 19.74
CA LEU A 256 5.81 -14.47 20.82
C LEU A 256 6.95 -13.46 20.82
N TRP A 257 8.18 -13.90 20.50
CA TRP A 257 9.31 -13.01 20.24
C TRP A 257 9.02 -12.05 19.09
N GLN A 258 8.50 -12.56 17.98
CA GLN A 258 8.16 -11.72 16.82
C GLN A 258 7.10 -10.68 17.18
N MET A 259 6.04 -11.08 17.88
CA MET A 259 5.00 -10.15 18.35
C MET A 259 5.59 -9.07 19.27
N ARG A 260 6.46 -9.46 20.20
CA ARG A 260 7.13 -8.51 21.09
C ARG A 260 7.96 -7.49 20.32
N LEU A 261 8.77 -7.93 19.36
CA LEU A 261 9.58 -7.04 18.51
C LEU A 261 8.69 -6.05 17.74
N VAL A 262 7.55 -6.51 17.21
CA VAL A 262 6.57 -5.65 16.55
C VAL A 262 6.01 -4.59 17.52
N VAL A 263 5.70 -4.96 18.75
CA VAL A 263 5.22 -4.04 19.80
C VAL A 263 6.29 -3.03 20.23
N GLU A 264 7.54 -3.46 20.41
CA GLU A 264 8.66 -2.57 20.74
C GLU A 264 8.96 -1.60 19.60
N LEU A 265 8.98 -2.09 18.35
CA LEU A 265 9.16 -1.26 17.16
C LEU A 265 8.03 -0.23 17.03
N TRP A 266 6.78 -0.64 17.27
CA TRP A 266 5.64 0.26 17.31
C TRP A 266 5.80 1.35 18.38
N ASN A 267 6.07 0.98 19.63
CA ASN A 267 6.21 1.94 20.73
C ASN A 267 7.36 2.92 20.48
N SER A 268 8.49 2.45 19.93
CA SER A 268 9.63 3.32 19.60
C SER A 268 9.26 4.37 18.56
N ARG A 269 8.57 3.98 17.47
CA ARG A 269 8.16 4.90 16.40
C ARG A 269 7.11 5.91 16.86
N VAL A 270 6.14 5.48 17.67
CA VAL A 270 5.09 6.36 18.22
C VAL A 270 5.68 7.43 19.14
N MET A 271 6.73 7.09 19.90
CA MET A 271 7.41 8.02 20.81
C MET A 271 8.36 8.98 20.10
N LEU A 272 8.98 8.55 18.99
CA LEU A 272 9.99 9.34 18.28
C LEU A 272 9.40 10.44 17.38
N ASN A 273 8.23 10.25 16.75
CA ASN A 273 7.64 11.26 15.85
C ASN A 273 6.11 11.12 15.66
N PRO A 274 5.27 11.91 16.35
CA PRO A 274 3.81 11.90 16.18
C PRO A 274 3.34 12.28 14.77
N ALA A 275 4.15 13.03 14.01
CA ALA A 275 3.83 13.51 12.66
C ALA A 275 3.93 12.41 11.58
N LYS A 276 4.61 11.28 11.85
CA LYS A 276 4.80 10.16 10.92
C LYS A 276 3.87 8.97 11.18
N ARG A 277 2.71 9.21 11.79
CA ARG A 277 1.68 8.16 12.00
C ARG A 277 1.22 7.51 10.69
N HIS A 278 1.35 8.20 9.56
CA HIS A 278 1.01 7.68 8.23
C HIS A 278 2.03 6.66 7.69
N ASP A 279 3.25 6.61 8.22
CA ASP A 279 4.29 5.64 7.82
C ASP A 279 4.20 4.31 8.61
N ALA A 280 3.16 4.17 9.43
CA ALA A 280 3.00 3.07 10.35
C ALA A 280 2.27 1.92 9.61
N LEU A 281 3.01 0.88 9.23
CA LEU A 281 2.53 -0.29 8.48
C LEU A 281 1.46 -1.13 9.21
N LEU A 282 1.23 -0.87 10.50
CA LEU A 282 0.22 -1.51 11.33
C LEU A 282 -0.73 -0.44 11.87
N THR A 283 -2.03 -0.70 12.03
CA THR A 283 -2.89 0.30 12.69
C THR A 283 -2.59 0.44 14.18
N SER A 284 -3.00 1.60 14.71
CA SER A 284 -3.02 1.87 16.13
C SER A 284 -4.04 1.07 16.92
N GLU A 285 -4.99 0.35 16.29
CA GLU A 285 -6.06 -0.35 17.02
C GLU A 285 -5.82 -1.86 17.12
N PHE A 286 -5.40 -2.51 16.03
CA PHE A 286 -5.17 -3.95 16.03
C PHE A 286 -4.09 -4.39 17.04
N LEU A 287 -2.92 -3.75 16.98
CA LEU A 287 -1.76 -4.16 17.77
C LEU A 287 -1.99 -4.02 19.29
N PRO A 288 -2.60 -2.92 19.81
CA PRO A 288 -2.98 -2.85 21.21
C PRO A 288 -4.02 -3.89 21.65
N VAL A 289 -4.99 -4.24 20.80
CA VAL A 289 -5.96 -5.30 21.11
C VAL A 289 -5.26 -6.65 21.25
N MET A 290 -4.39 -7.00 20.30
CA MET A 290 -3.60 -8.25 20.37
C MET A 290 -2.71 -8.28 21.62
N LYS A 291 -2.01 -7.17 21.90
CA LYS A 291 -1.18 -7.01 23.11
C LYS A 291 -2.00 -7.19 24.39
N ASN A 292 -3.18 -6.59 24.48
CA ASN A 292 -4.04 -6.71 25.65
C ASN A 292 -4.52 -8.15 25.85
N MET A 293 -4.85 -8.87 24.77
CA MET A 293 -5.23 -10.28 24.87
C MET A 293 -4.11 -11.17 25.42
N VAL A 294 -2.86 -10.97 24.97
CA VAL A 294 -1.69 -11.69 25.53
C VAL A 294 -1.47 -11.32 26.99
N ASP A 295 -1.55 -10.03 27.31
CA ASP A 295 -1.43 -9.51 28.66
C ASP A 295 -2.45 -10.18 29.60
N VAL A 296 -3.72 -10.25 29.21
CA VAL A 296 -4.79 -10.89 29.99
C VAL A 296 -4.56 -12.39 30.13
N ALA A 297 -4.16 -13.08 29.04
CA ALA A 297 -3.90 -14.52 29.09
C ALA A 297 -2.75 -14.85 30.06
N LEU A 298 -1.63 -14.12 29.97
CA LEU A 298 -0.48 -14.29 30.86
C LEU A 298 -0.78 -13.88 32.31
N ASP A 299 -1.55 -12.82 32.53
CA ASP A 299 -1.94 -12.39 33.89
C ASP A 299 -2.90 -13.41 34.54
N SER A 300 -3.79 -14.02 33.75
CA SER A 300 -4.67 -15.09 34.24
C SER A 300 -3.89 -16.35 34.63
N TRP A 301 -2.91 -16.75 33.82
CA TRP A 301 -1.98 -17.82 34.14
C TRP A 301 -1.15 -17.53 35.39
N LEU A 302 -0.66 -16.29 35.55
CA LEU A 302 0.14 -15.88 36.71
C LEU A 302 -0.64 -15.98 38.03
N LYS A 303 -1.94 -15.63 38.02
CA LYS A 303 -2.81 -15.76 39.19
C LYS A 303 -2.94 -17.22 39.66
N GLY A 304 -2.97 -18.17 38.72
CA GLY A 304 -3.06 -19.60 39.03
C GLY A 304 -1.72 -20.25 39.41
N ASN A 305 -0.61 -19.78 38.83
CA ASN A 305 0.69 -20.47 38.86
C ASN A 305 1.84 -19.64 39.44
N GLY A 306 1.56 -18.63 40.27
CA GLY A 306 2.58 -17.75 40.85
C GLY A 306 3.66 -18.46 41.69
N SER A 307 3.36 -19.65 42.24
CA SER A 307 4.35 -20.50 42.92
C SER A 307 5.42 -21.05 41.96
N VAL A 308 5.07 -21.32 40.71
CA VAL A 308 5.99 -21.85 39.70
C VAL A 308 7.01 -20.80 39.28
N LEU A 309 6.57 -19.54 39.12
CA LEU A 309 7.47 -18.43 38.83
C LEU A 309 8.42 -18.16 40.01
N ARG A 310 7.94 -18.26 41.25
CA ARG A 310 8.80 -18.18 42.45
C ARG A 310 9.81 -19.32 42.50
N SER A 311 9.40 -20.55 42.20
CA SER A 311 10.33 -21.69 42.09
C SER A 311 11.37 -21.44 41.00
N TYR A 312 10.98 -20.91 39.84
CA TYR A 312 11.93 -20.55 38.78
C TYR A 312 12.93 -19.50 39.26
N LEU A 313 12.50 -18.39 39.85
CA LEU A 313 13.41 -17.34 40.35
C LEU A 313 14.28 -17.82 41.51
N GLY A 314 13.73 -18.67 42.37
CA GLY A 314 14.44 -19.37 43.46
C GLY A 314 15.28 -20.56 42.98
N GLY A 315 15.28 -20.88 41.68
CA GLY A 315 15.98 -22.01 41.05
C GLY A 315 15.65 -23.39 41.62
N GLY A 316 14.39 -23.57 42.07
CA GLY A 316 13.83 -24.84 42.48
C GLY A 316 13.39 -25.71 41.29
N ALA A 317 12.91 -26.92 41.59
CA ALA A 317 12.40 -27.84 40.57
C ALA A 317 11.14 -27.29 39.89
N LEU A 318 11.10 -27.38 38.56
CA LEU A 318 9.96 -26.96 37.74
C LEU A 318 8.97 -28.14 37.55
N PRO A 319 7.66 -27.93 37.71
CA PRO A 319 6.64 -28.94 37.45
C PRO A 319 6.36 -29.12 35.94
N GLN A 320 5.58 -30.16 35.60
CA GLN A 320 5.09 -30.64 34.29
C GLN A 320 5.41 -29.84 33.01
N SER A 321 5.67 -30.56 31.92
CA SER A 321 6.05 -30.02 30.59
C SER A 321 5.14 -28.90 30.06
N SER A 322 3.82 -28.95 30.28
CA SER A 322 2.88 -27.90 29.86
C SER A 322 3.07 -26.57 30.59
N LEU A 323 3.31 -26.61 31.91
CA LEU A 323 3.58 -25.43 32.73
C LEU A 323 4.94 -24.82 32.38
N SER A 324 5.91 -25.64 31.99
CA SER A 324 7.24 -25.18 31.56
C SER A 324 7.20 -24.39 30.25
N ALA A 325 6.34 -24.78 29.30
CA ALA A 325 6.17 -24.08 28.03
C ALA A 325 5.52 -22.70 28.21
N MET A 326 4.45 -22.62 29.02
CA MET A 326 3.81 -21.34 29.35
C MET A 326 4.72 -20.42 30.19
N LEU A 327 5.54 -20.99 31.08
CA LEU A 327 6.56 -20.24 31.80
C LEU A 327 7.60 -19.65 30.84
N ALA A 328 8.08 -20.43 29.86
CA ALA A 328 9.01 -19.92 28.86
C ALA A 328 8.40 -18.76 28.04
N CYS A 329 7.11 -18.87 27.67
CA CYS A 329 6.37 -17.80 27.02
C CYS A 329 6.30 -16.53 27.89
N PHE A 330 6.00 -16.70 29.18
CA PHE A 330 5.94 -15.60 30.14
C PHE A 330 7.30 -14.88 30.28
N LEU A 331 8.39 -15.62 30.42
CA LEU A 331 9.75 -15.05 30.53
C LEU A 331 10.14 -14.25 29.28
N VAL A 332 9.86 -14.80 28.09
CA VAL A 332 10.17 -14.18 26.80
C VAL A 332 9.40 -12.86 26.61
N TYR A 333 8.09 -12.90 26.85
CA TYR A 333 7.23 -11.74 26.61
C TYR A 333 7.47 -10.61 27.62
N ARG A 334 7.77 -10.94 28.88
CA ARG A 334 8.03 -9.97 29.97
C ARG A 334 9.50 -9.60 30.13
N SER A 335 10.39 -10.11 29.29
CA SER A 335 11.82 -9.78 29.30
C SER A 335 12.52 -10.13 30.62
N ILE A 336 12.09 -11.18 31.31
CA ILE A 336 12.65 -11.52 32.62
C ILE A 336 14.05 -12.13 32.40
N PRO A 337 15.12 -11.53 32.96
CA PRO A 337 16.48 -12.01 32.72
C PRO A 337 16.74 -13.36 33.41
N CYS A 338 17.79 -14.05 32.95
CA CYS A 338 18.18 -15.35 33.49
C CYS A 338 18.56 -15.28 34.99
N LEU A 339 18.28 -16.39 35.68
CA LEU A 339 18.49 -16.64 37.12
C LEU A 339 19.78 -16.09 37.76
N ARG A 340 20.91 -16.13 37.03
CA ARG A 340 22.21 -15.69 37.56
C ARG A 340 22.24 -14.18 37.88
N ASN A 341 21.47 -13.39 37.14
CA ASN A 341 21.39 -11.95 37.34
C ASN A 341 20.17 -11.56 38.21
N THR A 342 19.14 -12.41 38.31
CA THR A 342 17.92 -12.04 39.07
C THR A 342 18.04 -12.31 40.56
N ARG A 343 18.71 -13.40 40.98
CA ARG A 343 18.88 -13.73 42.41
C ARG A 343 19.62 -12.64 43.19
N THR A 344 20.70 -12.10 42.62
CA THR A 344 21.51 -11.05 43.27
C THR A 344 20.77 -9.73 43.45
N HIS A 345 19.81 -9.42 42.58
CA HIS A 345 19.11 -8.14 42.57
C HIS A 345 17.69 -8.19 43.19
N LEU A 346 17.02 -9.34 43.21
CA LEU A 346 15.62 -9.48 43.65
C LEU A 346 15.44 -10.15 45.01
N GLU A 347 16.46 -10.83 45.57
CA GLU A 347 16.37 -11.39 46.93
C GLU A 347 16.35 -10.25 47.98
N GLY A 348 15.31 -10.25 48.82
CA GLY A 348 15.18 -9.35 49.98
C GLY A 348 14.42 -8.03 49.77
N CYS A 349 13.85 -7.77 48.58
CA CYS A 349 13.03 -6.57 48.36
C CYS A 349 11.70 -6.66 49.13
N ARG A 350 11.42 -5.68 50.00
CA ARG A 350 10.18 -5.64 50.80
C ARG A 350 9.19 -4.57 50.32
N THR A 351 9.66 -3.62 49.51
CA THR A 351 8.83 -2.53 48.98
C THR A 351 8.94 -2.42 47.45
N VAL A 352 7.89 -1.91 46.80
CA VAL A 352 7.86 -1.68 45.35
C VAL A 352 8.97 -0.70 44.92
N GLY A 353 9.31 0.28 45.77
CA GLY A 353 10.38 1.25 45.50
C GLY A 353 11.77 0.60 45.41
N GLU A 354 12.10 -0.30 46.34
CA GLU A 354 13.35 -1.08 46.29
C GLU A 354 13.41 -1.95 45.04
N LEU A 355 12.29 -2.60 44.69
CA LEU A 355 12.19 -3.43 43.51
C LEU A 355 12.41 -2.64 42.22
N LEU A 356 11.87 -1.42 42.11
CA LEU A 356 12.08 -0.52 40.97
C LEU A 356 13.53 -0.03 40.87
N SER A 357 14.15 0.33 42.00
CA SER A 357 15.54 0.81 42.02
C SER A 357 16.53 -0.26 41.55
N ARG A 358 16.37 -1.50 42.03
CA ARG A 358 17.25 -2.64 41.68
C ARG A 358 16.96 -3.22 40.30
N SER A 359 15.73 -3.12 39.81
CA SER A 359 15.34 -3.60 38.48
C SER A 359 15.66 -2.64 37.33
N SER A 360 15.97 -1.37 37.63
CA SER A 360 16.46 -0.40 36.62
C SER A 360 17.70 -0.91 35.86
N GLN A 361 18.54 -1.71 36.51
CA GLN A 361 19.75 -2.32 35.93
C GLN A 361 19.44 -3.60 35.11
N LEU A 362 18.26 -4.19 35.28
CA LEU A 362 17.86 -5.46 34.64
C LEU A 362 17.21 -5.27 33.26
N GLY A 363 16.94 -4.03 32.84
CA GLY A 363 16.34 -3.72 31.53
C GLY A 363 14.89 -4.21 31.37
N VAL A 364 14.21 -4.54 32.48
CA VAL A 364 12.81 -4.98 32.44
C VAL A 364 11.89 -3.76 32.33
N PRO A 365 10.93 -3.74 31.39
CA PRO A 365 9.98 -2.64 31.28
C PRO A 365 9.13 -2.49 32.54
N LEU A 366 8.92 -1.25 32.98
CA LEU A 366 8.24 -0.90 34.25
C LEU A 366 6.83 -1.48 34.36
N ARG A 367 6.10 -1.57 33.25
CA ARG A 367 4.77 -2.21 33.20
C ARG A 367 4.82 -3.67 33.68
N ASP A 368 5.82 -4.41 33.25
CA ASP A 368 5.92 -5.84 33.52
C ASP A 368 6.42 -6.07 34.95
N LEU A 369 7.27 -5.18 35.48
CA LEU A 369 7.67 -5.16 36.90
C LEU A 369 6.49 -4.94 37.85
N LEU A 370 5.58 -4.01 37.53
CA LEU A 370 4.38 -3.77 38.34
C LEU A 370 3.48 -5.00 38.44
N ARG A 371 3.42 -5.83 37.39
CA ARG A 371 2.62 -7.08 37.40
C ARG A 371 3.30 -8.22 38.14
N LEU A 372 4.63 -8.17 38.29
CA LEU A 372 5.41 -9.13 39.10
C LEU A 372 5.41 -8.80 40.59
N ALA A 373 5.19 -7.52 40.95
CA ALA A 373 5.17 -7.04 42.32
C ALA A 373 4.32 -7.91 43.29
N PRO A 374 3.06 -8.30 42.99
CA PRO A 374 2.26 -9.11 43.91
C PRO A 374 2.80 -10.54 44.12
N VAL A 375 3.54 -11.09 43.16
CA VAL A 375 4.12 -12.45 43.27
C VAL A 375 5.46 -12.43 44.00
N LEU A 376 6.20 -11.32 43.91
CA LEU A 376 7.50 -11.13 44.55
C LEU A 376 7.40 -10.59 45.98
N LEU A 377 6.40 -9.74 46.25
CA LEU A 377 6.14 -9.14 47.56
C LEU A 377 5.09 -9.92 48.36
N GLY A 378 4.38 -10.84 47.72
CA GLY A 378 3.42 -11.73 48.37
C GLY A 378 4.12 -12.79 49.20
N SER A 379 4.28 -12.49 50.49
CA SER A 379 4.51 -13.45 51.58
C SER A 379 3.28 -14.32 51.81
#